data_AF-A0A0W0W1J2-F1
#
_entry.id   AF-A0A0W0W1J2-F1
#
_cell.length_a   1.000
_cell.length_b   1.000
_cell.length_c   1.000
_cell.angle_alpha   90.00
_cell.angle_beta   90.00
_cell.angle_gamma   90.00
#
_symmetry.space_group_name_H-M   'P 1'
#
loop_
_entity.id
_entity.type
_entity.pdbx_description
1 polymer ?
#
loop_
_entity_poly.entity_id
_entity_poly.type
_entity_poly.pdbx_seq_one_letter_code
_entity_poly.pdbx_strand_id
1 'polypeptide(L)'
;MNETLTTNFRKFRVYRNRYFKYDFIAAIVVFLVAIPLCLGIALASGAPLFSGILSGIIGGIVVGAISGSQVSISGPAAGMAAVVLAAITQLGDFNTFLLALALAGILQIIVGALRSGSIADYIPSNVVQGLLCAIGILLIIKQLPLAFY
;
A
#
# COMPACT_ATOMS: atom_id res chain seq x y z
N MET A 1 6.74 28.04 24.87
CA MET A 1 6.28 26.69 24.48
C MET A 1 4.75 26.62 24.49
N ASN A 2 4.06 27.47 23.70
CA ASN A 2 2.58 27.48 23.57
C ASN A 2 2.05 28.08 22.24
N GLU A 3 2.91 28.56 21.32
CA GLU A 3 2.47 29.14 20.03
C GLU A 3 2.53 28.17 18.83
N THR A 4 3.23 27.04 18.96
CA THR A 4 3.34 26.02 17.89
C THR A 4 2.09 25.15 17.76
N LEU A 5 1.22 25.09 18.77
CA LEU A 5 0.00 24.28 18.75
C LEU A 5 -1.21 25.03 18.18
N THR A 6 -1.28 26.36 18.32
CA THR A 6 -2.41 27.18 17.83
C THR A 6 -2.32 27.52 16.34
N THR A 7 -1.11 27.49 15.77
CA THR A 7 -0.87 27.70 14.32
C THR A 7 -1.35 26.53 13.47
N ASN A 8 -1.44 25.32 14.03
CA ASN A 8 -1.77 24.08 13.30
C ASN A 8 -3.24 24.00 12.88
N PHE A 9 -4.18 24.27 13.80
CA PHE A 9 -5.62 24.18 13.52
C PHE A 9 -6.12 25.21 12.50
N ARG A 10 -5.58 26.44 12.53
CA ARG A 10 -5.91 27.47 11.53
C ARG A 10 -5.34 27.12 10.15
N LYS A 11 -4.10 26.65 10.06
CA LYS A 11 -3.50 26.21 8.79
C LYS A 11 -4.25 25.01 8.21
N PHE A 12 -4.57 24.01 9.02
CA PHE A 12 -5.35 22.83 8.62
C PHE A 12 -6.75 23.21 8.11
N ARG A 13 -7.43 24.16 8.78
CA ARG A 13 -8.75 24.64 8.35
C ARG A 13 -8.69 25.43 7.03
N VAL A 14 -7.64 26.22 6.82
CA VAL A 14 -7.43 26.99 5.58
C VAL A 14 -6.97 26.09 4.41
N TYR A 15 -6.12 25.08 4.68
CA TYR A 15 -5.70 24.09 3.69
C TYR A 15 -6.89 23.23 3.26
N ARG A 16 -7.65 22.69 4.22
CA ARG A 16 -8.85 21.90 3.96
C ARG A 16 -9.83 22.65 3.06
N ASN A 17 -10.13 23.92 3.34
CA ASN A 17 -11.14 24.64 2.56
C ASN A 17 -10.68 24.99 1.12
N ARG A 18 -9.37 25.07 0.85
CA ARG A 18 -8.84 25.32 -0.50
C ARG A 18 -8.63 24.06 -1.32
N TYR A 19 -8.19 22.96 -0.70
CA TYR A 19 -7.82 21.74 -1.42
C TYR A 19 -8.92 20.67 -1.44
N PHE A 20 -9.98 20.79 -0.64
CA PHE A 20 -11.06 19.78 -0.57
C PHE A 20 -11.66 19.40 -1.93
N LYS A 21 -11.86 20.38 -2.83
CA LYS A 21 -12.38 20.10 -4.19
C LYS A 21 -11.41 19.26 -5.01
N TYR A 22 -10.11 19.55 -4.91
CA TYR A 22 -9.06 18.82 -5.62
C TYR A 22 -8.84 17.44 -5.01
N ASP A 23 -8.81 17.34 -3.68
CA ASP A 23 -8.66 16.09 -2.93
C ASP A 23 -9.84 15.15 -3.18
N PHE A 24 -11.06 15.68 -3.28
CA PHE A 24 -12.25 14.88 -3.57
C PHE A 24 -12.20 14.28 -4.98
N ILE A 25 -11.85 15.09 -5.99
CA ILE A 25 -11.68 14.59 -7.37
C ILE A 25 -10.54 13.58 -7.43
N ALA A 26 -9.40 13.86 -6.79
CA ALA A 26 -8.27 12.94 -6.72
C ALA A 26 -8.65 11.62 -6.04
N ALA A 27 -9.41 11.65 -4.95
CA ALA A 27 -9.87 10.45 -4.26
C ALA A 27 -10.76 9.57 -5.14
N ILE A 28 -11.66 10.17 -5.94
CA ILE A 28 -12.48 9.41 -6.90
C ILE A 28 -11.61 8.74 -7.96
N VAL A 29 -10.66 9.47 -8.54
CA VAL A 29 -9.75 8.93 -9.57
C VAL A 29 -8.91 7.79 -9.01
N VAL A 30 -8.32 7.99 -7.83
CA VAL A 30 -7.51 6.98 -7.14
C VAL A 30 -8.36 5.75 -6.79
N PHE A 31 -9.59 5.94 -6.32
CA PHE A 31 -10.51 4.84 -6.01
C PHE A 31 -10.82 3.99 -7.25
N LEU A 32 -11.13 4.63 -8.38
CA LEU A 32 -11.40 3.95 -9.64
C LEU A 32 -10.21 3.13 -10.16
N VAL A 33 -8.98 3.60 -9.93
CA VAL A 33 -7.75 2.87 -10.29
C VAL A 33 -7.40 1.80 -9.25
N ALA A 34 -7.72 2.02 -7.97
CA ALA A 34 -7.40 1.11 -6.88
C ALA A 34 -8.23 -0.18 -6.91
N ILE A 35 -9.51 -0.12 -7.31
CA ILE A 35 -10.37 -1.31 -7.43
C ILE A 35 -9.75 -2.39 -8.35
N PRO A 36 -9.45 -2.10 -9.63
CA PRO A 36 -8.90 -3.11 -10.54
C PRO A 36 -7.52 -3.56 -10.07
N LEU A 37 -6.72 -2.68 -9.47
CA LEU A 37 -5.41 -3.04 -8.93
C LEU A 37 -5.54 -4.05 -7.77
N CYS A 38 -6.44 -3.82 -6.81
CA CYS A 38 -6.66 -4.70 -5.67
C CYS A 38 -7.15 -6.09 -6.11
N LEU A 39 -8.08 -6.11 -7.08
CA LEU A 39 -8.60 -7.35 -7.67
C LEU A 39 -7.51 -8.10 -8.45
N GLY A 40 -6.73 -7.39 -9.27
CA GLY A 40 -5.65 -7.97 -10.06
C GLY A 40 -4.55 -8.57 -9.18
N ILE A 41 -4.17 -7.89 -8.09
CA ILE A 41 -3.17 -8.41 -7.15
C ILE A 41 -3.72 -9.63 -6.40
N ALA A 42 -4.97 -9.62 -5.94
CA ALA A 42 -5.57 -10.78 -5.28
C ALA A 42 -5.59 -12.01 -6.21
N LEU A 43 -6.01 -11.81 -7.46
CA LEU A 43 -6.04 -12.85 -8.49
C LEU A 43 -4.63 -13.40 -8.79
N ALA A 44 -3.64 -12.51 -8.93
CA ALA A 44 -2.25 -12.91 -9.14
C ALA A 44 -1.63 -13.62 -7.92
N SER A 45 -2.15 -13.36 -6.71
CA SER A 45 -1.70 -13.97 -5.47
C SER A 45 -2.32 -15.35 -5.20
N GLY A 46 -3.32 -15.76 -5.99
CA GLY A 46 -4.13 -16.96 -5.70
C GLY A 46 -5.02 -16.81 -4.45
N ALA A 47 -5.22 -15.59 -3.96
CA ALA A 47 -6.03 -15.28 -2.79
C ALA A 47 -7.48 -14.95 -3.18
N PRO A 48 -8.46 -15.08 -2.27
CA PRO A 48 -9.84 -14.66 -2.54
C PRO A 48 -9.91 -13.19 -2.98
N LEU A 49 -10.63 -12.89 -4.07
CA LEU A 49 -10.73 -11.51 -4.60
C LEU A 49 -11.17 -10.49 -3.53
N PHE A 50 -12.05 -10.92 -2.63
CA PHE A 50 -12.56 -10.10 -1.54
C PHE A 50 -11.46 -9.67 -0.56
N SER A 51 -10.43 -10.49 -0.34
CA SER A 51 -9.33 -10.14 0.59
C SER A 51 -8.47 -9.00 0.05
N GLY A 52 -8.31 -8.89 -1.28
CA GLY A 52 -7.60 -7.76 -1.90
C GLY A 52 -8.33 -6.44 -1.70
N ILE A 53 -9.66 -6.43 -1.92
CA ILE A 53 -10.50 -5.25 -1.69
C ILE A 53 -10.47 -4.85 -0.21
N LEU A 54 -10.68 -5.81 0.70
CA LEU A 54 -10.63 -5.55 2.14
C LEU A 54 -9.29 -4.99 2.58
N SER A 55 -8.18 -5.55 2.08
CA SER A 55 -6.84 -5.05 2.39
C SER A 55 -6.65 -3.60 1.93
N GLY A 56 -7.17 -3.24 0.75
CA GLY A 56 -7.12 -1.85 0.25
C GLY A 56 -7.95 -0.89 1.09
N ILE A 57 -9.17 -1.27 1.47
CA ILE A 57 -10.06 -0.44 2.30
C ILE A 57 -9.45 -0.24 3.69
N ILE A 58 -9.05 -1.33 4.36
CA ILE A 58 -8.50 -1.28 5.72
C ILE A 58 -7.17 -0.54 5.72
N GLY A 59 -6.28 -0.82 4.76
CA GLY A 59 -5.01 -0.12 4.61
C GLY A 59 -5.20 1.39 4.41
N GLY A 60 -6.08 1.78 3.48
CA GLY A 60 -6.37 3.19 3.21
C GLY A 60 -6.92 3.95 4.41
N ILE A 61 -7.85 3.35 5.16
CA ILE A 61 -8.47 3.99 6.34
C ILE A 61 -7.48 4.05 7.51
N VAL A 62 -6.87 2.93 7.87
CA VAL A 62 -6.03 2.81 9.07
C VAL A 62 -4.70 3.54 8.88
N VAL A 63 -4.01 3.29 7.76
CA VAL A 63 -2.72 3.94 7.48
C VAL A 63 -2.94 5.41 7.15
N GLY A 64 -4.00 5.76 6.41
CA GLY A 64 -4.33 7.15 6.10
C GLY A 64 -4.58 8.00 7.36
N ALA A 65 -5.20 7.41 8.40
CA ALA A 65 -5.43 8.10 9.67
C ALA A 65 -4.16 8.26 10.52
N ILE A 66 -3.23 7.29 10.47
CA ILE A 66 -2.08 7.22 11.38
C ILE A 66 -0.78 7.80 10.76
N SER A 67 -0.61 7.71 9.44
CA SER A 67 0.68 7.95 8.76
C SER A 67 1.20 9.39 8.80
N GLY A 68 0.33 10.39 9.00
CA GLY A 68 0.71 11.82 8.96
C GLY A 68 1.10 12.35 7.56
N SER A 69 1.05 11.52 6.52
CA SER A 69 1.33 11.91 5.13
C SER A 69 0.13 12.58 4.46
N GLN A 70 0.38 13.61 3.66
CA GLN A 70 -0.65 14.39 2.96
C GLN A 70 -1.13 13.72 1.65
N VAL A 71 -0.31 12.83 1.05
CA VAL A 71 -0.54 12.28 -0.30
C VAL A 71 -0.33 10.77 -0.40
N SER A 72 -0.05 10.09 0.71
CA SER A 72 0.19 8.65 0.70
C SER A 72 -1.12 7.86 0.62
N ILE A 73 -1.13 6.85 -0.24
CA ILE A 73 -2.21 5.87 -0.38
C ILE A 73 -1.65 4.53 0.07
N SER A 74 -2.42 3.78 0.86
CA SER A 74 -2.03 2.45 1.34
C SER A 74 -2.95 1.39 0.77
N GLY A 75 -2.35 0.32 0.26
CA GLY A 75 -3.04 -0.83 -0.32
C GLY A 75 -2.05 -1.92 -0.73
N PRO A 76 -2.52 -3.03 -1.31
CA PRO A 76 -1.65 -4.11 -1.79
C PRO A 76 -0.67 -3.59 -2.83
N ALA A 77 0.64 -3.73 -2.59
CA ALA A 77 1.66 -3.34 -3.55
C ALA A 77 1.83 -4.43 -4.63
N ALA A 78 2.22 -4.04 -5.84
CA ALA A 78 2.40 -4.98 -6.96
C ALA A 78 3.36 -6.13 -6.62
N GLY A 79 4.43 -5.86 -5.86
CA GLY A 79 5.37 -6.88 -5.39
C GLY A 79 4.79 -7.90 -4.40
N MET A 80 3.69 -7.55 -3.71
CA MET A 80 3.05 -8.46 -2.76
C MET A 80 2.40 -9.66 -3.44
N ALA A 81 2.05 -9.57 -4.72
CA ALA A 81 1.42 -10.68 -5.42
C ALA A 81 2.27 -11.96 -5.39
N ALA A 82 3.56 -11.82 -5.71
CA ALA A 82 4.50 -12.93 -5.71
C ALA A 82 4.78 -13.46 -4.28
N VAL A 83 4.91 -12.54 -3.31
CA VAL A 83 5.18 -12.90 -1.90
C VAL A 83 4.01 -13.66 -1.30
N VAL A 84 2.79 -13.18 -1.51
CA VAL A 84 1.57 -13.82 -1.00
C VAL A 84 1.35 -15.17 -1.69
N LEU A 85 1.52 -15.24 -3.02
CA LEU A 85 1.43 -16.52 -3.73
C LEU A 85 2.44 -17.53 -3.17
N ALA A 86 3.71 -17.14 -3.02
CA ALA A 86 4.75 -18.00 -2.47
C ALA A 86 4.48 -18.40 -1.01
N ALA A 87 3.92 -17.51 -0.20
CA ALA A 87 3.57 -17.80 1.18
C ALA A 87 2.39 -18.77 1.27
N ILE A 88 1.34 -18.58 0.47
CA ILE A 88 0.18 -19.48 0.44
C ILE A 88 0.62 -20.87 -0.04
N THR A 89 1.46 -20.96 -1.07
CA THR A 89 1.93 -22.27 -1.57
C THR A 89 2.85 -22.98 -0.58
N GLN A 90 3.70 -22.25 0.15
CA GLN A 90 4.57 -22.84 1.19
C GLN A 90 3.80 -23.26 2.44
N LEU A 91 2.81 -22.47 2.86
CA LEU A 91 2.00 -22.77 4.05
C LEU A 91 0.85 -23.74 3.75
N GLY A 92 0.51 -23.95 2.49
CA GLY A 92 -0.50 -24.90 2.01
C GLY A 92 -1.96 -24.46 2.19
N ASP A 93 -2.23 -23.49 3.07
CA ASP A 93 -3.58 -23.00 3.35
C ASP A 93 -3.64 -21.48 3.55
N PHE A 94 -4.74 -20.87 3.10
CA PHE A 94 -4.96 -19.43 3.22
C PHE A 94 -5.17 -18.98 4.67
N ASN A 95 -5.80 -19.80 5.53
CA ASN A 95 -6.00 -19.42 6.94
C ASN A 95 -4.66 -19.41 7.70
N THR A 96 -3.79 -20.37 7.41
CA THR A 96 -2.42 -20.38 7.96
C THR A 96 -1.64 -19.14 7.50
N PHE A 97 -1.80 -18.74 6.23
CA PHE A 97 -1.24 -17.48 5.73
C PHE A 97 -1.78 -16.26 6.47
N LEU A 98 -3.08 -16.17 6.76
CA LEU A 98 -3.66 -15.05 7.52
C LEU A 98 -3.05 -14.93 8.92
N LEU A 99 -2.80 -16.06 9.58
CA LEU A 99 -2.13 -16.08 10.88
C LEU A 99 -0.68 -15.59 10.76
N ALA A 100 0.06 -16.08 9.78
CA ALA A 100 1.42 -15.61 9.50
C ALA A 100 1.46 -14.11 9.16
N LEU A 101 0.47 -13.62 8.41
CA LEU A 101 0.31 -12.21 8.07
C LEU A 101 0.04 -11.36 9.31
N ALA A 102 -0.79 -11.83 10.24
CA ALA A 102 -1.04 -11.15 11.51
C ALA A 102 0.24 -11.06 12.35
N LEU A 103 1.02 -12.15 12.44
CA LEU A 103 2.33 -12.16 13.11
C LEU A 103 3.32 -11.20 12.44
N ALA A 104 3.37 -11.18 11.11
CA ALA A 104 4.20 -10.24 10.36
C ALA A 104 3.80 -8.78 10.64
N GLY A 105 2.51 -8.48 10.75
CA GLY A 105 2.01 -7.16 11.14
C GLY A 105 2.42 -6.77 12.57
N ILE A 106 2.37 -7.70 13.52
CA ILE A 106 2.85 -7.45 14.89
C ILE A 106 4.35 -7.16 14.88
N LEU A 107 5.14 -7.94 14.16
CA LEU A 107 6.58 -7.69 13.99
C LEU A 107 6.83 -6.32 13.36
N GLN A 108 6.06 -5.94 12.35
CA GLN A 108 6.17 -4.63 11.71
C GLN A 108 5.87 -3.49 12.68
N ILE A 109 4.89 -3.63 13.58
CA ILE A 109 4.60 -2.66 14.64
C ILE A 109 5.77 -2.56 15.63
N ILE A 110 6.36 -3.68 16.03
CA ILE A 110 7.52 -3.71 16.94
C ILE A 110 8.71 -3.00 16.31
N VAL A 111 9.06 -3.33 15.06
CA VAL A 111 10.15 -2.68 14.31
C VAL A 111 9.89 -1.18 14.12
N GLY A 112 8.64 -0.80 13.86
CA GLY A 112 8.21 0.59 13.80
C GLY A 112 8.36 1.33 15.13
N ALA A 113 8.00 0.70 16.24
CA ALA A 113 8.15 1.26 17.59
C ALA A 113 9.63 1.45 17.99
N LEU A 114 10.52 0.56 17.54
CA LEU A 114 11.96 0.71 17.69
C LEU A 114 12.55 1.82 16.81
N ARG A 115 11.74 2.51 16.00
CA ARG A 115 12.15 3.56 15.05
C ARG A 115 13.21 3.08 14.06
N SER A 116 13.21 1.78 13.77
CA SER A 116 14.13 1.16 12.81
C SER A 116 13.80 1.50 11.35
N GLY A 117 12.81 2.38 11.10
CA GLY A 117 12.44 2.84 9.76
C GLY A 117 13.58 3.58 9.04
N SER A 118 14.50 4.22 9.79
CA SER A 118 15.67 4.91 9.21
C SER A 118 16.61 3.99 8.44
N ILE A 119 16.54 2.67 8.63
CA ILE A 119 17.32 1.70 7.83
C ILE A 119 16.96 1.80 6.34
N ALA A 120 15.70 2.14 6.01
CA ALA A 120 15.25 2.25 4.63
C ALA A 120 15.94 3.40 3.88
N ASP A 121 16.36 4.45 4.59
CA ASP A 121 17.08 5.60 4.01
C ASP A 121 18.51 5.24 3.56
N TYR A 122 19.07 4.12 4.03
CA TYR A 122 20.38 3.61 3.61
C TYR A 122 20.32 2.78 2.33
N ILE A 123 19.13 2.48 1.80
CA ILE A 123 19.00 1.76 0.53
C ILE A 123 19.36 2.71 -0.62
N PRO A 124 20.38 2.41 -1.44
CA PRO A 124 20.77 3.28 -2.53
C PRO A 124 19.66 3.38 -3.57
N SER A 125 19.45 4.58 -4.12
CA SER A 125 18.41 4.86 -5.12
C SER A 125 18.46 3.94 -6.33
N ASN A 126 19.65 3.53 -6.74
CA ASN A 126 19.87 2.59 -7.85
C ASN A 126 19.18 1.24 -7.62
N VAL A 127 19.11 0.75 -6.37
CA VAL A 127 18.45 -0.51 -6.03
C VAL A 127 16.93 -0.36 -6.12
N VAL A 128 16.40 0.77 -5.64
CA VAL A 128 14.95 1.07 -5.73
C VAL A 128 14.53 1.20 -7.20
N GLN A 129 15.32 1.87 -8.02
CA GLN A 129 15.07 1.97 -9.46
C GLN A 129 15.15 0.60 -10.15
N GLY A 130 16.12 -0.25 -9.79
CA GLY A 130 16.22 -1.62 -10.30
C GLY A 130 14.97 -2.45 -9.97
N LEU A 131 14.49 -2.37 -8.72
CA LEU A 131 13.26 -3.03 -8.28
C LEU A 131 12.04 -2.53 -9.07
N LEU A 132 11.88 -1.23 -9.23
CA LEU A 132 10.77 -0.64 -10.01
C LEU A 132 10.83 -1.04 -11.49
N CYS A 133 12.03 -1.09 -12.07
CA CYS A 133 12.24 -1.55 -13.44
C CYS A 133 11.85 -3.03 -13.59
N ALA A 134 12.26 -3.89 -12.65
CA ALA A 134 11.89 -5.30 -12.63
C ALA A 134 10.37 -5.51 -12.50
N ILE A 135 9.70 -4.75 -11.62
CA ILE A 135 8.23 -4.76 -11.50
C ILE A 135 7.59 -4.30 -12.82
N GLY A 136 8.09 -3.24 -13.44
CA GLY A 136 7.60 -2.76 -14.74
C GLY A 136 7.73 -3.81 -15.85
N ILE A 137 8.88 -4.46 -15.97
CA ILE A 137 9.11 -5.55 -16.93
C ILE A 137 8.19 -6.74 -16.65
N LEU A 138 8.05 -7.13 -15.37
CA LEU A 138 7.15 -8.21 -14.97
C LEU A 138 5.70 -7.92 -15.37
N LEU A 139 5.25 -6.67 -15.19
CA LEU A 139 3.91 -6.25 -15.61
C LEU A 139 3.75 -6.33 -17.14
N ILE A 140 4.73 -5.86 -17.92
CA ILE A 140 4.70 -5.95 -19.39
C ILE A 140 4.60 -7.42 -19.85
N ILE A 141 5.42 -8.30 -19.28
CA ILE A 141 5.42 -9.73 -19.60
C ILE A 141 4.07 -10.36 -19.24
N LYS A 142 3.44 -9.97 -18.12
CA LYS A 142 2.13 -10.50 -17.72
C LYS A 142 0.97 -10.00 -18.58
N GLN A 143 1.09 -8.81 -19.18
CA GLN A 143 0.06 -8.23 -20.05
C GLN A 143 0.22 -8.64 -21.53
N LEU A 144 1.43 -9.01 -21.96
CA LEU A 144 1.73 -9.49 -23.32
C LEU A 144 0.73 -10.56 -23.81
N PRO A 145 0.49 -11.67 -23.09
CA PRO A 145 -0.44 -12.72 -23.53
C PRO A 145 -1.89 -12.25 -23.70
N LEU A 146 -2.31 -11.27 -22.91
CA LEU A 146 -3.67 -10.69 -22.96
C LEU A 146 -3.86 -9.74 -24.14
N ALA A 147 -2.77 -9.18 -24.69
CA ALA A 147 -2.82 -8.27 -25.84
C ALA A 147 -2.81 -9.00 -27.18
N PHE A 148 -2.32 -10.24 -27.22
CA PHE A 148 -2.23 -11.07 -28.43
C PHE A 148 -3.34 -12.13 -28.52
N TYR A 149 -4.32 -12.10 -27.61
CA TYR A 149 -5.57 -12.87 -27.64
C TYR A 149 -6.74 -11.91 -27.88
#